data_AF-A0A356TDT2-F1
#
_entry.id   AF-A0A356TDT2-F1
#
_cell.length_a   1.000
_cell.length_b   1.000
_cell.length_c   1.000
_cell.angle_alpha   90.00
_cell.angle_beta   90.00
_cell.angle_gamma   90.00
#
_symmetry.space_group_name_H-M   'P 1'
#
loop_
_entity.id
_entity.type
_entity.pdbx_description
1 polymer ?
#
loop_
_entity_poly.entity_id
_entity_poly.type
_entity_poly.pdbx_seq_one_letter_code
_entity_poly.pdbx_strand_id
1 'polypeptide(L)'
;MEILEAARHGNKLRTGHLAGNRFALRVAGVPEDALPVVRERLERVSQTGVPHYFGAQRFGRGGQNLALAARWLLDGARPPRKPFHRKLQVSTLQSAMFNALLADRLRDGLFDAALDGDLMQKEESGGMFVSHDPADDARVKAFEISPTGPMFGAKMRWPEGEALAREEATLEAWGLSREALGQFKKVGAGTGRPYRVRVDEPSLAADADGLHLSFGLPSGAYATVVLRELLHADPT
;
A
#
# COMPACT_ATOMS: atom_id res chain seq x y z
N MET A 1 17.57 -11.37 24.55
CA MET A 1 17.97 -10.22 23.73
C MET A 1 19.47 -10.31 23.54
N GLU A 2 19.94 -10.28 22.31
CA GLU A 2 21.35 -10.45 21.94
C GLU A 2 21.78 -9.22 21.13
N ILE A 3 23.01 -8.72 21.37
CA ILE A 3 23.60 -7.62 20.60
C ILE A 3 24.53 -8.24 19.55
N LEU A 4 24.17 -8.09 18.27
CA LEU A 4 24.97 -8.62 17.16
C LEU A 4 26.11 -7.67 16.75
N GLU A 5 25.85 -6.36 16.75
CA GLU A 5 26.81 -5.33 16.33
C GLU A 5 26.50 -3.99 17.00
N ALA A 6 27.52 -3.17 17.25
CA ALA A 6 27.38 -1.79 17.72
C ALA A 6 28.43 -0.87 17.10
N ALA A 7 27.99 0.20 16.43
CA ALA A 7 28.85 1.22 15.84
C ALA A 7 28.31 2.64 16.11
N ARG A 8 29.18 3.65 16.04
CA ARG A 8 28.78 5.07 16.16
C ARG A 8 28.29 5.60 14.82
N HIS A 9 27.27 6.45 14.85
CA HIS A 9 26.74 7.15 13.67
C HIS A 9 26.44 8.61 13.99
N GLY A 10 26.70 9.52 13.05
CA GLY A 10 26.54 10.97 13.26
C GLY A 10 25.09 11.45 13.34
N ASN A 11 24.16 10.68 12.78
CA ASN A 11 22.73 11.00 12.79
C ASN A 11 21.94 10.07 13.69
N LYS A 12 20.95 10.62 14.40
CA LYS A 12 19.97 9.86 15.18
C LYS A 12 19.07 9.04 14.25
N LEU A 13 18.89 7.75 14.56
CA LEU A 13 17.90 6.90 13.90
C LEU A 13 16.48 7.37 14.28
N ARG A 14 15.62 7.58 13.27
CA ARG A 14 14.22 7.97 13.46
C ARG A 14 13.31 6.97 12.76
N THR A 15 12.05 6.91 13.20
CA THR A 15 11.02 6.15 12.50
C THR A 15 10.95 6.56 11.03
N GLY A 16 10.98 5.59 10.12
CA GLY A 16 10.98 5.81 8.67
C GLY A 16 12.37 5.92 8.02
N HIS A 17 13.46 5.82 8.78
CA HIS A 17 14.82 5.79 8.20
C HIS A 17 15.22 4.42 7.62
N LEU A 18 14.43 3.36 7.88
CA LEU A 18 14.71 2.04 7.33
C LEU A 18 14.35 2.00 5.85
N ALA A 19 15.21 1.38 5.02
CA ALA A 19 14.90 1.17 3.60
C ALA A 19 13.82 0.09 3.43
N GLY A 20 13.94 -1.01 4.17
CA GLY A 20 13.04 -2.14 4.12
C GLY A 20 13.38 -3.19 5.18
N ASN A 21 12.74 -4.35 5.07
CA ASN A 21 13.05 -5.53 5.87
C ASN A 21 13.18 -6.75 4.96
N ARG A 22 14.12 -7.65 5.28
CA ARG A 22 14.18 -8.99 4.71
C ARG A 22 13.46 -9.96 5.65
N PHE A 23 12.59 -10.78 5.09
CA PHE A 23 11.81 -11.77 5.81
C PHE A 23 12.32 -13.18 5.47
N ALA A 24 12.32 -14.04 6.47
CA ALA A 24 12.48 -15.48 6.34
C ALA A 24 11.37 -16.12 7.18
N LEU A 25 10.44 -16.81 6.51
CA LEU A 25 9.19 -17.29 7.08
C LEU A 25 9.08 -18.79 6.83
N ARG A 26 8.64 -19.52 7.87
CA ARG A 26 8.19 -20.91 7.74
C ARG A 26 6.68 -20.96 7.84
N VAL A 27 6.03 -21.51 6.81
CA VAL A 27 4.59 -21.74 6.77
C VAL A 27 4.34 -23.23 6.98
N ALA A 28 3.88 -23.56 8.19
CA ALA A 28 3.51 -24.92 8.55
C ALA A 28 2.10 -25.27 8.07
N GLY A 29 1.80 -26.58 7.95
CA GLY A 29 0.46 -27.06 7.62
C GLY A 29 0.02 -26.79 6.19
N VAL A 30 0.96 -26.55 5.27
CA VAL A 30 0.68 -26.40 3.85
C VAL A 30 0.68 -27.79 3.20
N PRO A 31 -0.39 -28.18 2.48
CA PRO A 31 -0.42 -29.44 1.74
C PRO A 31 0.75 -29.55 0.74
N GLU A 32 1.33 -30.74 0.58
CA GLU A 32 2.48 -30.95 -0.34
C GLU A 32 2.13 -30.62 -1.80
N ASP A 33 0.88 -30.85 -2.20
CA ASP A 33 0.36 -30.53 -3.53
C ASP A 33 0.13 -29.03 -3.76
N ALA A 34 0.24 -28.19 -2.73
CA ALA A 34 0.16 -26.74 -2.86
C ALA A 34 1.45 -26.11 -3.40
N LEU A 35 2.60 -26.79 -3.33
CA LEU A 35 3.89 -26.23 -3.73
C LEU A 35 3.92 -25.71 -5.18
N PRO A 36 3.44 -26.44 -6.21
CA PRO A 36 3.39 -25.94 -7.57
C PRO A 36 2.55 -24.66 -7.71
N VAL A 37 1.40 -24.61 -7.04
CA VAL A 37 0.49 -23.46 -7.06
C VAL A 37 1.13 -22.24 -6.38
N VAL A 38 1.78 -22.43 -5.24
CA VAL A 38 2.49 -21.35 -4.53
C VAL A 38 3.67 -20.84 -5.36
N ARG A 39 4.39 -21.72 -6.06
CA ARG A 39 5.49 -21.34 -6.97
C ARG A 39 4.98 -20.47 -8.13
N GLU A 40 3.90 -20.88 -8.79
CA GLU A 40 3.28 -20.11 -9.88
C GLU A 40 2.84 -18.71 -9.40
N ARG A 41 2.24 -18.64 -8.20
CA ARG A 41 1.87 -17.36 -7.58
C ARG A 41 3.11 -16.52 -7.25
N LEU A 42 4.19 -17.13 -6.78
CA LEU A 42 5.44 -16.44 -6.50
C LEU A 42 6.04 -15.83 -7.76
N GLU A 43 6.06 -16.57 -8.86
CA GLU A 43 6.53 -16.08 -10.16
C GLU A 43 5.69 -14.88 -10.62
N ARG A 44 4.37 -14.95 -10.49
CA ARG A 44 3.46 -13.84 -10.82
C ARG A 44 3.76 -12.59 -9.98
N VAL A 45 3.78 -12.71 -8.65
CA VAL A 45 4.04 -11.54 -7.78
C VAL A 45 5.47 -11.02 -7.89
N SER A 46 6.41 -11.83 -8.37
CA SER A 46 7.77 -11.36 -8.68
C SER A 46 7.80 -10.44 -9.89
N GLN A 47 6.86 -10.61 -10.84
CA GLN A 47 6.73 -9.78 -12.03
C GLN A 47 5.84 -8.55 -11.76
N THR A 48 4.67 -8.76 -11.16
CA THR A 48 3.66 -7.70 -10.99
C THR A 48 3.75 -6.96 -9.66
N GLY A 49 4.55 -7.47 -8.71
CA GLY A 49 4.52 -7.06 -7.31
C GLY A 49 3.26 -7.54 -6.58
N VAL A 50 3.10 -7.07 -5.34
CA VAL A 50 1.92 -7.34 -4.50
C VAL A 50 1.12 -6.06 -4.24
N PRO A 51 -0.21 -6.15 -4.05
CA PRO A 51 -1.04 -5.00 -3.74
C PRO A 51 -0.59 -4.29 -2.46
N HIS A 52 -0.39 -2.98 -2.51
CA HIS A 52 0.12 -2.21 -1.38
C HIS A 52 -0.95 -1.88 -0.33
N TYR A 53 -1.83 -2.82 0.02
CA TYR A 53 -2.92 -2.56 0.97
C TYR A 53 -2.42 -2.12 2.35
N PHE A 54 -3.19 -1.25 3.00
CA PHE A 54 -3.11 -1.08 4.44
C PHE A 54 -3.79 -2.28 5.12
N GLY A 55 -3.05 -2.97 6.00
CA GLY A 55 -3.59 -4.13 6.73
C GLY A 55 -4.62 -3.75 7.80
N ALA A 56 -5.38 -4.74 8.27
CA ALA A 56 -6.49 -4.59 9.23
C ALA A 56 -6.12 -3.79 10.50
N GLN A 57 -4.87 -3.93 10.98
CA GLN A 57 -4.35 -3.18 12.13
C GLN A 57 -4.49 -1.66 11.97
N ARG A 58 -4.41 -1.13 10.73
CA ARG A 58 -4.56 0.31 10.44
C ARG A 58 -5.96 0.84 10.80
N PHE A 59 -6.96 -0.03 10.74
CA PHE A 59 -8.37 0.30 10.98
C PHE A 59 -8.81 0.00 12.42
N GLY A 60 -7.89 -0.47 13.27
CA GLY A 60 -8.17 -0.87 14.65
C GLY A 60 -8.93 -2.20 14.72
N ARG A 61 -9.04 -2.74 15.94
CA ARG A 61 -9.74 -4.01 16.18
C ARG A 61 -11.19 -3.88 15.71
N GLY A 62 -11.62 -4.75 14.79
CA GLY A 62 -12.98 -4.74 14.23
C GLY A 62 -13.37 -3.44 13.51
N GLY A 63 -12.41 -2.67 12.97
CA GLY A 63 -12.70 -1.45 12.21
C GLY A 63 -13.08 -0.22 13.04
N GLN A 64 -12.89 -0.27 14.36
CA GLN A 64 -13.27 0.82 15.28
C GLN A 64 -12.65 2.17 14.91
N ASN A 65 -11.40 2.22 14.44
CA ASN A 65 -10.77 3.48 14.07
C ASN A 65 -11.42 4.08 12.82
N LEU A 66 -11.84 3.25 11.87
CA LEU A 66 -12.53 3.70 10.66
C LEU A 66 -13.91 4.27 11.00
N ALA A 67 -14.66 3.59 11.86
CA ALA A 67 -15.96 4.09 12.34
C ALA A 67 -15.81 5.44 13.06
N LEU A 68 -14.80 5.59 13.92
CA LEU A 68 -14.52 6.87 14.59
C LEU A 68 -14.10 7.97 13.61
N ALA A 69 -13.31 7.62 12.60
CA ALA A 69 -12.90 8.55 11.55
C ALA A 69 -14.11 9.02 10.72
N ALA A 70 -14.98 8.10 10.29
CA ALA A 70 -16.18 8.41 9.53
C ALA A 70 -17.11 9.36 10.30
N ARG A 71 -17.36 9.08 11.59
CA ARG A 71 -18.20 9.94 12.44
C ARG A 71 -17.73 11.40 12.47
N TRP A 72 -16.43 11.62 12.57
CA TRP A 72 -15.90 12.98 12.59
C TRP A 72 -15.84 13.58 11.18
N LEU A 73 -15.23 12.87 10.24
CA LEU A 73 -14.79 13.42 8.97
C LEU A 73 -15.90 13.44 7.92
N LEU A 74 -16.91 12.57 8.05
CA LEU A 74 -18.03 12.42 7.11
C LEU A 74 -19.34 12.89 7.77
N ASP A 75 -19.63 12.44 8.99
CA ASP A 75 -20.91 12.75 9.66
C ASP A 75 -20.90 14.10 10.42
N GLY A 76 -19.76 14.81 10.42
CA GLY A 76 -19.64 16.13 11.06
C GLY A 76 -19.60 16.12 12.58
N ALA A 77 -19.30 14.99 13.23
CA ALA A 77 -19.13 14.94 14.68
C ALA A 77 -17.92 15.78 15.13
N ARG A 78 -17.82 16.04 16.44
CA ARG A 78 -16.73 16.87 16.98
C ARG A 78 -15.35 16.21 16.77
N PRO A 79 -14.31 16.99 16.40
CA PRO A 79 -12.96 16.48 16.26
C PRO A 79 -12.42 15.90 17.58
N PRO A 80 -11.56 14.87 17.53
CA PRO A 80 -10.85 14.40 18.72
C PRO A 80 -10.09 15.52 19.41
N ARG A 81 -10.05 15.51 20.75
CA ARG A 81 -9.32 16.54 21.52
C ARG A 81 -7.80 16.44 21.32
N LYS A 82 -7.26 15.23 21.29
CA LYS A 82 -5.81 14.98 21.20
C LYS A 82 -5.33 15.08 19.74
N PRO A 83 -4.26 15.86 19.44
CA PRO A 83 -3.72 15.98 18.08
C PRO A 83 -3.34 14.64 17.44
N PHE A 84 -2.82 13.71 18.23
CA PHE A 84 -2.50 12.35 17.79
C PHE A 84 -3.72 11.62 17.23
N HIS A 85 -4.86 11.65 17.93
CA HIS A 85 -6.10 11.01 17.45
C HIS A 85 -6.64 11.67 16.18
N ARG A 86 -6.47 12.99 16.03
CA ARG A 86 -6.85 13.68 14.78
C ARG A 86 -6.05 13.15 13.60
N LYS A 87 -4.73 13.08 13.75
CA LYS A 87 -3.84 12.55 12.71
C LYS A 87 -4.15 11.08 12.41
N LEU A 88 -4.40 10.28 13.45
CA LEU A 88 -4.76 8.87 13.30
C LEU A 88 -6.05 8.70 12.50
N GLN A 89 -7.13 9.40 12.87
CA GLN A 89 -8.43 9.25 12.20
C GLN A 89 -8.39 9.72 10.74
N VAL A 90 -7.72 10.85 10.45
CA VAL A 90 -7.50 11.28 9.05
C VAL A 90 -6.70 10.25 8.28
N SER A 91 -5.60 9.74 8.84
CA SER A 91 -4.81 8.69 8.21
C SER A 91 -5.62 7.41 7.98
N THR A 92 -6.50 7.03 8.91
CA THR A 92 -7.35 5.84 8.76
C THR A 92 -8.35 6.01 7.61
N LEU A 93 -8.98 7.18 7.48
CA LEU A 93 -9.90 7.44 6.37
C LEU A 93 -9.16 7.45 5.02
N GLN A 94 -8.01 8.12 4.94
CA GLN A 94 -7.16 8.12 3.75
C GLN A 94 -6.75 6.70 3.34
N SER A 95 -6.33 5.87 4.31
CA SER A 95 -5.97 4.47 4.07
C SER A 95 -7.14 3.63 3.56
N ALA A 96 -8.37 3.91 4.02
CA ALA A 96 -9.55 3.18 3.59
C ALA A 96 -9.93 3.52 2.14
N MET A 97 -9.93 4.80 1.78
CA MET A 97 -10.16 5.25 0.40
C MET A 97 -9.07 4.76 -0.55
N PHE A 98 -7.80 4.78 -0.14
CA PHE A 98 -6.70 4.18 -0.91
C PHE A 98 -6.93 2.69 -1.17
N ASN A 99 -7.31 1.92 -0.13
CA ASN A 99 -7.60 0.49 -0.28
C ASN A 99 -8.79 0.26 -1.24
N ALA A 100 -9.82 1.11 -1.22
CA ALA A 100 -10.96 1.00 -2.13
C ALA A 100 -10.53 1.19 -3.59
N LEU A 101 -9.78 2.27 -3.88
CA LEU A 101 -9.25 2.53 -5.22
C LEU A 101 -8.32 1.42 -5.74
N LEU A 102 -7.46 0.89 -4.86
CA LEU A 102 -6.61 -0.26 -5.20
C LEU A 102 -7.44 -1.50 -5.54
N ALA A 103 -8.49 -1.78 -4.77
CA ALA A 103 -9.41 -2.88 -5.04
C ALA A 103 -10.14 -2.71 -6.38
N ASP A 104 -10.53 -1.49 -6.73
CA ASP A 104 -11.16 -1.19 -8.02
C ASP A 104 -10.19 -1.38 -9.18
N ARG A 105 -8.95 -0.87 -9.09
CA ARG A 105 -7.92 -1.13 -10.12
C ARG A 105 -7.64 -2.62 -10.31
N LEU A 106 -7.59 -3.40 -9.23
CA LEU A 106 -7.41 -4.85 -9.32
C LEU A 106 -8.58 -5.51 -10.04
N ARG A 107 -9.82 -5.12 -9.72
CA ARG A 107 -11.03 -5.66 -10.36
C ARG A 107 -11.07 -5.35 -11.86
N ASP A 108 -10.59 -4.17 -12.23
CA ASP A 108 -10.62 -3.69 -13.61
C ASP A 108 -9.39 -4.13 -14.44
N GLY A 109 -8.47 -4.90 -13.85
CA GLY A 109 -7.25 -5.35 -14.54
C GLY A 109 -6.23 -4.23 -14.80
N LEU A 110 -6.26 -3.16 -14.00
CA LEU A 110 -5.42 -1.96 -14.11
C LEU A 110 -4.29 -1.90 -13.07
N PHE A 111 -4.02 -3.01 -12.37
CA PHE A 111 -3.06 -3.07 -11.28
C PHE A 111 -1.61 -2.86 -11.74
N ASP A 112 -1.26 -3.45 -12.89
CA ASP A 112 0.04 -3.43 -13.54
C ASP A 112 -0.03 -2.83 -14.96
N ALA A 113 -1.03 -1.95 -15.19
CA ALA A 113 -1.22 -1.24 -16.45
C ALA A 113 -1.21 0.28 -16.22
N ALA A 114 -0.72 1.01 -17.22
CA ALA A 114 -0.79 2.47 -17.23
C ALA A 114 -2.18 2.93 -17.68
N LEU A 115 -2.73 3.94 -17.00
CA LEU A 115 -3.94 4.63 -17.40
C LEU A 115 -3.62 6.08 -17.81
N ASP A 116 -4.32 6.62 -18.80
CA ASP A 116 -4.16 8.03 -19.17
C ASP A 116 -4.47 8.95 -17.99
N GLY A 117 -3.54 9.86 -17.73
CA GLY A 117 -3.57 10.80 -16.61
C GLY A 117 -3.14 10.19 -15.27
N ASP A 118 -2.64 8.95 -15.22
CA ASP A 118 -2.15 8.36 -13.97
C ASP A 118 -1.05 9.20 -13.33
N LEU A 119 -1.14 9.38 -12.02
CA LEU A 119 0.00 9.84 -11.22
C LEU A 119 0.94 8.64 -11.00
N MET A 120 2.06 8.62 -11.70
CA MET A 120 3.09 7.59 -11.62
C MET A 120 4.17 7.97 -10.61
N GLN A 121 4.78 6.97 -9.99
CA GLN A 121 6.02 7.10 -9.22
C GLN A 121 7.14 6.30 -9.89
N LYS A 122 8.32 6.90 -10.04
CA LYS A 122 9.55 6.20 -10.47
C LYS A 122 10.09 5.36 -9.32
N GLU A 123 10.40 4.10 -9.57
CA GLU A 123 10.86 3.16 -8.53
C GLU A 123 12.26 3.53 -8.00
N GLU A 124 13.17 3.97 -8.87
CA GLU A 124 14.54 4.32 -8.49
C GLU A 124 14.62 5.59 -7.63
N SER A 125 13.85 6.62 -7.98
CA SER A 125 13.99 7.97 -7.39
C SER A 125 12.85 8.38 -6.46
N GLY A 126 11.72 7.66 -6.47
CA GLY A 126 10.48 8.05 -5.80
C GLY A 126 9.79 9.29 -6.40
N GLY A 127 10.35 9.87 -7.47
CA GLY A 127 9.82 11.05 -8.14
C GLY A 127 8.46 10.76 -8.79
N MET A 128 7.49 11.66 -8.57
CA MET A 128 6.13 11.52 -9.08
C MET A 128 5.87 12.41 -10.30
N PHE A 129 5.16 11.90 -11.31
CA PHE A 129 4.77 12.62 -12.52
C PHE A 129 3.41 12.12 -13.05
N VAL A 130 2.68 12.96 -13.76
CA VAL A 130 1.44 12.56 -14.45
C VAL A 130 1.83 11.99 -15.81
N SER A 131 1.34 10.81 -16.15
CA SER A 131 1.59 10.16 -17.43
C SER A 131 0.39 10.31 -18.37
N HIS A 132 0.68 10.60 -19.63
CA HIS A 132 -0.25 10.57 -20.76
C HIS A 132 0.30 9.74 -21.92
N ASP A 133 1.42 9.04 -21.71
CA ASP A 133 2.13 8.32 -22.75
C ASP A 133 1.74 6.84 -22.71
N PRO A 134 1.07 6.29 -23.74
CA PRO A 134 0.76 4.86 -23.80
C PRO A 134 2.00 3.96 -23.69
N ALA A 135 3.19 4.46 -24.05
CA ALA A 135 4.44 3.71 -23.93
C ALA A 135 4.84 3.45 -22.46
N ASP A 136 4.32 4.22 -21.51
CA ASP A 136 4.57 4.00 -20.08
C ASP A 136 4.01 2.66 -19.58
N ASP A 137 3.06 2.03 -20.28
CA ASP A 137 2.56 0.70 -19.95
C ASP A 137 3.69 -0.36 -19.93
N ALA A 138 4.63 -0.28 -20.88
CA ALA A 138 5.79 -1.16 -20.91
C ALA A 138 6.71 -0.95 -19.69
N ARG A 139 6.85 0.31 -19.24
CA ARG A 139 7.65 0.69 -18.06
C ARG A 139 6.97 0.28 -16.75
N VAL A 140 5.63 0.30 -16.72
CA VAL A 140 4.85 -0.31 -15.63
C VAL A 140 5.07 -1.82 -15.61
N LYS A 141 4.99 -2.52 -16.75
CA LYS A 141 5.24 -3.97 -16.81
C LYS A 141 6.68 -4.35 -16.42
N ALA A 142 7.64 -3.49 -16.72
CA ALA A 142 9.04 -3.67 -16.33
C ALA A 142 9.34 -3.27 -14.86
N PHE A 143 8.33 -2.76 -14.12
CA PHE A 143 8.49 -2.27 -12.75
C PHE A 143 9.53 -1.13 -12.63
N GLU A 144 9.59 -0.24 -13.62
CA GLU A 144 10.41 0.98 -13.59
C GLU A 144 9.65 2.16 -12.98
N ILE A 145 8.33 2.17 -13.21
CA ILE A 145 7.37 3.13 -12.67
C ILE A 145 6.15 2.37 -12.17
N SER A 146 5.42 2.95 -11.22
CA SER A 146 4.18 2.36 -10.70
C SER A 146 3.06 3.39 -10.62
N PRO A 147 1.83 3.03 -11.01
CA PRO A 147 0.65 3.84 -10.73
C PRO A 147 0.51 4.07 -9.23
N THR A 148 0.12 5.28 -8.85
CA THR A 148 -0.09 5.66 -7.45
C THR A 148 -1.55 5.95 -7.16
N GLY A 149 -1.95 5.69 -5.93
CA GLY A 149 -3.23 6.10 -5.39
C GLY A 149 -3.10 7.22 -4.37
N PRO A 150 -4.22 7.89 -4.09
CA PRO A 150 -4.23 9.06 -3.23
C PRO A 150 -4.27 8.64 -1.76
N MET A 151 -3.33 9.16 -0.99
CA MET A 151 -3.63 9.49 0.39
C MET A 151 -4.28 10.88 0.36
N PHE A 152 -5.61 10.94 0.19
CA PHE A 152 -6.33 12.18 -0.11
C PHE A 152 -6.00 13.33 0.84
N GLY A 153 -5.61 14.49 0.30
CA GLY A 153 -5.40 15.70 1.10
C GLY A 153 -5.20 16.94 0.25
N ALA A 154 -5.39 18.11 0.85
CA ALA A 154 -5.48 19.37 0.12
C ALA A 154 -4.19 19.85 -0.59
N LYS A 155 -3.05 19.18 -0.36
CA LYS A 155 -1.75 19.53 -0.94
C LYS A 155 -1.16 18.43 -1.83
N MET A 156 -1.91 17.35 -2.07
CA MET A 156 -1.43 16.29 -2.96
C MET A 156 -1.38 16.79 -4.40
N ARG A 157 -0.47 16.19 -5.18
CA ARG A 157 -0.55 16.24 -6.63
C ARG A 157 -1.67 15.31 -7.08
N TRP A 158 -2.54 15.79 -7.94
CA TRP A 158 -3.64 15.00 -8.48
C TRP A 158 -3.23 14.32 -9.78
N PRO A 159 -3.80 13.15 -10.11
CA PRO A 159 -3.81 12.65 -11.47
C PRO A 159 -4.69 13.55 -12.37
N GLU A 160 -4.75 13.19 -13.65
CA GLU A 160 -5.57 13.84 -14.67
C GLU A 160 -6.42 12.77 -15.38
N GLY A 161 -7.22 13.17 -16.38
CA GLY A 161 -7.93 12.24 -17.26
C GLY A 161 -8.82 11.22 -16.54
N GLU A 162 -8.74 9.96 -16.97
CA GLU A 162 -9.55 8.86 -16.41
C GLU A 162 -9.13 8.52 -14.98
N ALA A 163 -7.84 8.58 -14.67
CA ALA A 163 -7.34 8.35 -13.32
C ALA A 163 -7.94 9.35 -12.32
N LEU A 164 -8.10 10.61 -12.73
CA LEU A 164 -8.76 11.63 -11.92
C LEU A 164 -10.24 11.34 -11.68
N ALA A 165 -10.97 10.96 -12.73
CA ALA A 165 -12.38 10.62 -12.60
C ALA A 165 -12.62 9.49 -11.59
N ARG A 166 -11.72 8.49 -11.54
CA ARG A 166 -11.76 7.39 -10.56
C ARG A 166 -11.53 7.89 -9.13
N GLU A 167 -10.55 8.77 -8.92
CA GLU A 167 -10.29 9.35 -7.60
C GLU A 167 -11.45 10.23 -7.12
N GLU A 168 -12.06 11.03 -8.00
CA GLU A 168 -13.21 11.87 -7.66
C GLU A 168 -14.47 11.05 -7.37
N ALA A 169 -14.75 10.02 -8.16
CA ALA A 169 -15.85 9.11 -7.91
C ALA A 169 -15.71 8.43 -6.54
N THR A 170 -14.47 8.12 -6.11
CA THR A 170 -14.21 7.59 -4.77
C THR A 170 -14.51 8.64 -3.69
N LEU A 171 -14.11 9.90 -3.86
CA LEU A 171 -14.45 10.95 -2.89
C LEU A 171 -15.96 11.13 -2.76
N GLU A 172 -16.67 11.18 -3.89
CA GLU A 172 -18.12 11.33 -3.94
C GLU A 172 -18.82 10.15 -3.25
N ALA A 173 -18.40 8.92 -3.51
CA ALA A 173 -18.94 7.73 -2.86
C ALA A 173 -18.75 7.75 -1.33
N TRP A 174 -17.76 8.48 -0.83
CA TRP A 174 -17.49 8.68 0.59
C TRP A 174 -18.10 9.98 1.14
N GLY A 175 -18.88 10.72 0.35
CA GLY A 175 -19.54 11.97 0.75
C GLY A 175 -18.57 13.15 0.91
N LEU A 176 -17.42 13.12 0.23
CA LEU A 176 -16.41 14.17 0.27
C LEU A 176 -16.25 14.84 -1.10
N SER A 177 -15.71 16.06 -1.07
CA SER A 177 -15.23 16.79 -2.24
C SER A 177 -13.76 17.20 -2.07
N ARG A 178 -13.11 17.66 -3.15
CA ARG A 178 -11.73 18.17 -3.07
C ARG A 178 -11.62 19.35 -2.10
N GLU A 179 -12.60 20.24 -2.09
CA GLU A 179 -12.66 21.41 -1.22
C GLU A 179 -12.76 20.98 0.25
N ALA A 180 -13.53 19.93 0.54
CA ALA A 180 -13.70 19.39 1.88
C ALA A 180 -12.37 18.88 2.47
N LEU A 181 -11.44 18.39 1.65
CA LEU A 181 -10.09 17.99 2.09
C LEU A 181 -9.31 19.15 2.71
N GLY A 182 -9.64 20.39 2.36
CA GLY A 182 -9.07 21.62 2.95
C GLY A 182 -9.23 21.70 4.47
N GLN A 183 -10.28 21.08 5.01
CA GLN A 183 -10.54 21.01 6.45
C GLN A 183 -9.45 20.23 7.20
N PHE A 184 -8.79 19.29 6.51
CA PHE A 184 -7.83 18.36 7.11
C PHE A 184 -6.37 18.71 6.79
N LYS A 185 -6.11 19.82 6.08
CA LYS A 185 -4.78 20.22 5.56
C LYS A 185 -3.64 20.26 6.58
N LYS A 186 -3.94 20.44 7.87
CA LYS A 186 -2.95 20.49 8.97
C LYS A 186 -2.51 19.10 9.46
N VAL A 187 -3.35 18.08 9.26
CA VAL A 187 -3.14 16.72 9.80
C VAL A 187 -3.05 15.65 8.72
N GLY A 188 -3.57 15.92 7.51
CA GLY A 188 -3.44 15.11 6.31
C GLY A 188 -3.25 16.01 5.09
N ALA A 189 -2.00 16.37 4.81
CA ALA A 189 -1.66 17.18 3.64
C ALA A 189 -1.92 16.42 2.32
N GLY A 190 -1.82 15.09 2.38
CA GLY A 190 -2.00 14.18 1.27
C GLY A 190 -0.74 13.96 0.45
N THR A 191 -0.69 12.84 -0.26
CA THR A 191 0.44 12.41 -1.10
C THR A 191 -0.02 11.29 -2.05
N GLY A 192 0.71 11.06 -3.13
CA GLY A 192 0.62 9.80 -3.88
C GLY A 192 1.31 8.67 -3.14
N ARG A 193 0.79 7.45 -3.27
CA ARG A 193 1.38 6.20 -2.76
C ARG A 193 1.26 5.11 -3.81
N PRO A 194 2.32 4.36 -4.15
CA PRO A 194 2.24 3.28 -5.13
C PRO A 194 1.17 2.25 -4.77
N TYR A 195 0.41 1.81 -5.78
CA TYR A 195 -0.58 0.75 -5.65
C TYR A 195 0.03 -0.63 -5.44
N ARG A 196 1.28 -0.81 -5.86
CA ARG A 196 1.99 -2.08 -5.81
C ARG A 196 3.34 -1.95 -5.13
N VAL A 197 3.85 -3.08 -4.66
CA VAL A 197 5.15 -3.20 -3.98
C VAL A 197 5.94 -4.30 -4.66
N ARG A 198 7.20 -4.00 -4.99
CA ARG A 198 8.15 -5.00 -5.47
C ARG A 198 8.49 -5.99 -4.36
N VAL A 199 8.49 -7.28 -4.71
CA VAL A 199 9.01 -8.34 -3.82
C VAL A 199 10.46 -8.59 -4.24
N ASP A 200 11.40 -8.23 -3.38
CA ASP A 200 12.83 -8.32 -3.69
C ASP A 200 13.36 -9.73 -3.41
N GLU A 201 14.03 -10.32 -4.39
CA GLU A 201 14.68 -11.64 -4.31
C GLU A 201 13.82 -12.73 -3.61
N PRO A 202 12.59 -12.98 -4.08
CA PRO A 202 11.75 -14.02 -3.51
C PRO A 202 12.36 -15.40 -3.74
N SER A 203 12.34 -16.24 -2.71
CA SER A 203 12.69 -17.65 -2.79
C SER A 203 11.68 -18.53 -2.07
N LEU A 204 11.52 -19.75 -2.57
CA LEU A 204 10.61 -20.76 -2.04
C LEU A 204 11.32 -22.12 -2.03
N ALA A 205 11.34 -22.74 -0.86
CA ALA A 205 11.74 -24.12 -0.65
C ALA A 205 10.67 -24.86 0.15
N ALA A 206 10.69 -26.19 0.12
CA ALA A 206 9.81 -27.05 0.89
C ALA A 206 10.61 -28.19 1.52
N ASP A 207 10.27 -28.55 2.75
CA ASP A 207 10.77 -29.73 3.43
C ASP A 207 9.66 -30.36 4.30
N ALA A 208 10.02 -31.31 5.16
CA ALA A 208 9.09 -32.00 6.05
C ALA A 208 8.38 -31.07 7.05
N ASP A 209 8.93 -29.89 7.34
CA ASP A 209 8.39 -28.93 8.30
C ASP A 209 7.50 -27.85 7.64
N GLY A 210 7.40 -27.86 6.31
CA GLY A 210 6.51 -26.99 5.53
C GLY A 210 7.21 -26.16 4.46
N LEU A 211 6.62 -25.02 4.12
CA LEU A 211 7.17 -24.11 3.12
C LEU A 211 8.08 -23.05 3.77
N HIS A 212 9.25 -22.85 3.16
CA HIS A 212 10.20 -21.81 3.54
C HIS A 212 10.20 -20.71 2.49
N LEU A 213 9.81 -19.51 2.91
CA LEU A 213 9.72 -18.32 2.06
C LEU A 213 10.72 -17.27 2.52
N SER A 214 11.48 -16.69 1.60
CA SER A 214 12.29 -15.51 1.89
C SER A 214 12.10 -14.43 0.83
N PHE A 215 12.11 -13.16 1.24
CA PHE A 215 11.95 -12.01 0.35
C PHE A 215 12.27 -10.70 1.08
N GLY A 216 12.59 -9.66 0.34
CA GLY A 216 12.69 -8.27 0.81
C GLY A 216 11.42 -7.48 0.51
N LEU A 217 11.08 -6.55 1.39
CA LEU A 217 10.04 -5.55 1.15
C LEU A 217 10.53 -4.16 1.60
N PRO A 218 10.12 -3.08 0.91
CA PRO A 218 10.41 -1.72 1.33
C PRO A 218 9.67 -1.35 2.62
N SER A 219 10.08 -0.24 3.22
CA SER A 219 9.43 0.29 4.43
C SER A 219 7.94 0.55 4.19
N GLY A 220 7.11 0.19 5.17
CA GLY A 220 5.66 0.41 5.10
C GLY A 220 4.86 -0.66 4.35
N ALA A 221 5.52 -1.64 3.74
CA ALA A 221 4.90 -2.87 3.22
C ALA A 221 4.84 -3.96 4.30
N TYR A 222 3.95 -4.94 4.13
CA TYR A 222 3.67 -5.98 5.12
C TYR A 222 3.82 -7.37 4.52
N ALA A 223 4.59 -8.24 5.17
CA ALA A 223 4.78 -9.62 4.75
C ALA A 223 3.47 -10.42 4.69
N THR A 224 2.47 -10.06 5.50
CA THR A 224 1.14 -10.68 5.47
C THR A 224 0.42 -10.51 4.14
N VAL A 225 0.70 -9.43 3.40
CA VAL A 225 0.15 -9.24 2.04
C VAL A 225 0.76 -10.28 1.09
N VAL A 226 2.07 -10.47 1.13
CA VAL A 226 2.74 -11.49 0.30
C VAL A 226 2.18 -12.87 0.61
N LEU A 227 2.06 -13.22 1.89
CA LEU A 227 1.46 -14.51 2.30
C LEU A 227 0.03 -14.67 1.80
N ARG A 228 -0.80 -13.62 1.83
CA ARG A 228 -2.17 -13.65 1.31
C ARG A 228 -2.19 -13.92 -0.20
N GLU A 229 -1.34 -13.25 -0.97
CA GLU A 229 -1.25 -13.47 -2.42
C GLU A 229 -0.77 -14.88 -2.76
N LEU A 230 0.15 -15.44 -1.97
CA LEU A 230 0.71 -16.77 -2.19
C LEU A 230 -0.22 -17.90 -1.73
N LEU A 231 -0.90 -17.74 -0.60
CA LEU A 231 -1.62 -18.83 0.08
C LEU A 231 -3.15 -18.70 -0.01
N HIS A 232 -3.69 -17.55 -0.44
CA HIS A 232 -5.12 -17.20 -0.33
C HIS A 232 -5.67 -17.36 1.09
N ALA A 233 -4.82 -17.25 2.10
CA ALA A 233 -5.23 -17.22 3.49
C ALA A 233 -5.65 -15.81 3.88
N ASP A 234 -6.87 -15.66 4.43
CA ASP A 234 -7.27 -14.40 5.05
C ASP A 234 -6.37 -14.11 6.27
N PRO A 235 -5.93 -12.86 6.46
CA PRO A 235 -5.20 -12.50 7.67
C PRO A 235 -6.15 -12.61 8.87
N THR A 236 -5.85 -13.54 9.77
CA THR A 236 -6.45 -13.64 11.10
C THR A 236 -6.30 -12.36 11.90
#